data_AF-A0A8C5PWB0-F1
#
_entry.id   AF-A0A8C5PWB0-F1
#
_cell.length_a   1.000
_cell.length_b   1.000
_cell.length_c   1.000
_cell.angle_alpha   90.00
_cell.angle_beta   90.00
_cell.angle_gamma   90.00
#
_symmetry.space_group_name_H-M   'P 1'
#
loop_
_entity.id
_entity.type
_entity.pdbx_description
1 polymer ?
#
loop_
_entity_poly.entity_id
_entity_poly.type
_entity_poly.pdbx_seq_one_letter_code
_entity_poly.pdbx_strand_id
1 'polypeptide(L)'
;GEIVQHDGQGFLCQCPHGFEGEVCEKDVDECQAVGTCKNGGTCRNLVGSFKCLCSTMYHGDRCEMRQGVCTSNSCYNAGKCIQRNVRLYECVCSTGYTGSQCEENIDDCINHKCQNGGSCKDDLNDYSCQCTTGWQGWRCSHDIDECQLPGICKNGGTCQNTPGGYKCVCVNGYTGTRCETDKNECHPNPCQNKATCLDLLGDFKCLCLPGNLWLLLHQGWNWALDVR
;
A
#
# COMPACT_ATOMS: atom_id res chain seq x y z
N GLY A 1 51.10 26.05 -33.76
CA GLY A 1 51.14 25.22 -32.54
C GLY A 1 52.40 25.50 -31.77
N GLU A 2 52.59 24.83 -30.64
CA GLU A 2 53.86 24.86 -29.90
C GLU A 2 54.74 23.70 -30.38
N ILE A 3 56.03 23.95 -30.59
CA ILE A 3 56.97 22.90 -30.95
C ILE A 3 57.33 22.14 -29.68
N VAL A 4 57.00 20.84 -29.65
CA VAL A 4 57.17 19.99 -28.46
C VAL A 4 58.35 19.03 -28.55
N GLN A 5 58.88 18.78 -29.76
CA GLN A 5 60.14 18.03 -29.95
C GLN A 5 60.95 18.58 -31.13
N HIS A 6 62.27 18.59 -30.96
CA HIS A 6 63.27 18.90 -31.99
C HIS A 6 64.33 17.80 -31.95
N ASP A 7 64.27 16.86 -32.89
CA ASP A 7 65.39 15.99 -33.23
C ASP A 7 65.90 16.46 -34.59
N GLY A 8 67.22 16.48 -34.82
CA GLY A 8 67.88 17.13 -35.97
C GLY A 8 67.48 16.72 -37.39
N GLN A 9 66.33 16.05 -37.59
CA GLN A 9 65.67 15.73 -38.85
C GLN A 9 64.22 16.28 -38.96
N GLY A 10 63.66 16.94 -37.93
CA GLY A 10 62.31 17.54 -37.97
C GLY A 10 61.86 18.18 -36.66
N PHE A 11 60.65 18.74 -36.64
CA PHE A 11 60.02 19.30 -35.43
C PHE A 11 58.58 18.79 -35.29
N LEU A 12 58.18 18.39 -34.08
CA LEU A 12 56.81 17.94 -33.79
C LEU A 12 56.01 19.09 -33.18
N CYS A 13 54.90 19.46 -33.82
CA CYS A 13 54.00 20.48 -33.30
C CYS A 13 52.85 19.85 -32.50
N GLN A 14 52.56 20.41 -31.32
CA GLN A 14 51.27 20.22 -30.68
C GLN A 14 50.30 21.28 -31.22
N CYS A 15 49.25 20.82 -31.89
CA CYS A 15 48.31 21.72 -32.55
C CYS A 15 47.29 22.32 -31.58
N PRO A 16 46.90 23.60 -31.78
CA PRO A 16 45.75 24.17 -31.10
C PRO A 16 44.50 23.35 -31.40
N HIS A 17 43.54 23.38 -30.49
CA HIS A 17 42.27 22.68 -30.68
C HIS A 17 41.61 23.11 -31.99
N GLY A 18 41.15 22.14 -32.80
CA GLY A 18 40.55 22.38 -34.12
C GLY A 18 41.52 22.42 -35.30
N PHE A 19 42.82 22.17 -35.09
CA PHE A 19 43.83 22.16 -36.16
C PHE A 19 44.64 20.87 -36.18
N GLU A 20 45.06 20.46 -37.37
CA GLU A 20 45.91 19.29 -37.62
C GLU A 20 46.98 19.58 -38.71
N GLY A 21 47.86 18.60 -38.95
CA GLY A 21 49.00 18.73 -39.87
C GLY A 21 50.33 18.90 -39.15
N GLU A 22 51.43 18.80 -39.89
CA GLU A 22 52.79 18.85 -39.32
C GLU A 22 53.12 20.21 -38.72
N VAL A 23 52.49 21.28 -39.23
CA VAL A 23 52.64 22.65 -38.73
C VAL A 23 51.31 23.28 -38.32
N CYS A 24 50.27 22.47 -38.14
CA CYS A 24 48.92 22.88 -37.73
C CYS A 24 48.24 23.83 -38.74
N GLU A 25 48.52 23.62 -40.03
CA GLU A 25 48.03 24.42 -41.15
C GLU A 25 46.64 23.99 -41.63
N LYS A 26 46.18 22.80 -41.23
CA LYS A 26 44.90 22.25 -41.68
C LYS A 26 43.85 22.43 -40.60
N ASP A 27 42.70 22.93 -41.02
CA ASP A 27 41.50 23.00 -40.22
C ASP A 27 40.85 21.62 -40.12
N VAL A 28 40.48 21.19 -38.92
CA VAL A 28 39.80 19.91 -38.70
C VAL A 28 38.31 20.10 -39.00
N ASP A 29 37.76 19.38 -39.98
CA ASP A 29 36.32 19.41 -40.22
C ASP A 29 35.57 18.56 -39.17
N GLU A 30 35.15 19.19 -38.06
CA GLU A 30 34.45 18.48 -37.00
C GLU A 30 33.04 18.02 -37.41
N CYS A 31 32.52 18.47 -38.56
CA CYS A 31 31.23 18.03 -39.09
C CYS A 31 31.28 16.67 -39.78
N GLN A 32 32.47 16.15 -40.11
CA GLN A 32 32.62 14.77 -40.62
C GLN A 32 32.39 13.72 -39.53
N ALA A 33 32.53 14.10 -38.26
CA ALA A 33 32.24 13.20 -37.15
C ALA A 33 30.72 12.99 -36.98
N VAL A 34 30.31 11.72 -37.05
CA VAL A 34 28.89 11.34 -36.95
C VAL A 34 28.34 11.73 -35.59
N GLY A 35 27.24 12.50 -35.60
CA GLY A 35 26.57 12.94 -34.39
C GLY A 35 27.28 14.10 -33.65
N THR A 36 28.08 14.91 -34.35
CA THR A 36 28.57 16.21 -33.86
C THR A 36 27.41 17.11 -33.42
N CYS A 37 26.41 17.33 -34.28
CA CYS A 37 25.15 17.97 -33.90
C CYS A 37 24.07 16.91 -33.65
N LYS A 38 23.45 16.95 -32.47
CA LYS A 38 22.37 16.03 -32.06
C LYS A 38 21.01 16.54 -32.53
N ASN A 39 20.00 15.66 -32.43
CA ASN A 39 18.58 16.03 -32.56
C ASN A 39 18.21 16.79 -33.85
N GLY A 40 18.83 16.40 -34.97
CA GLY A 40 18.57 17.00 -36.29
C GLY A 40 19.22 18.38 -36.48
N GLY A 41 20.14 18.79 -35.60
CA GLY A 41 20.92 20.01 -35.81
C GLY A 41 21.82 19.92 -37.04
N THR A 42 21.95 21.03 -37.78
CA THR A 42 22.82 21.13 -38.96
C THR A 42 24.20 21.62 -38.55
N CYS A 43 25.25 20.88 -38.87
CA CYS A 43 26.64 21.25 -38.56
C CYS A 43 27.21 22.23 -39.60
N ARG A 44 27.94 23.23 -39.13
CA ARG A 44 28.75 24.13 -39.96
C ARG A 44 30.19 24.15 -39.44
N ASN A 45 31.13 23.73 -40.29
CA ASN A 45 32.55 23.83 -40.01
C ASN A 45 33.01 25.29 -40.08
N LEU A 46 33.82 25.72 -39.11
CA LEU A 46 34.42 27.04 -39.01
C LEU A 46 35.92 26.88 -38.82
N VAL A 47 36.70 27.93 -39.08
CA VAL A 47 38.15 27.84 -38.87
C VAL A 47 38.46 27.69 -37.37
N GLY A 48 39.02 26.54 -36.99
CA GLY A 48 39.40 26.14 -35.64
C GLY A 48 38.24 25.69 -34.76
N SER A 49 37.02 25.51 -35.29
CA SER A 49 35.84 25.14 -34.50
C SER A 49 34.64 24.76 -35.37
N PHE A 50 33.52 24.41 -34.75
CA PHE A 50 32.25 24.18 -35.45
C PHE A 50 31.09 24.91 -34.77
N LYS A 51 29.99 25.05 -35.50
CA LYS A 51 28.72 25.54 -34.96
C LYS A 51 27.56 24.67 -35.39
N CYS A 52 26.77 24.23 -34.42
CA CYS A 52 25.49 23.56 -34.69
C CYS A 52 24.34 24.58 -34.80
N LEU A 53 23.57 24.48 -35.88
CA LEU A 53 22.30 25.16 -36.04
C LEU A 53 21.18 24.22 -35.59
N CYS A 54 20.55 24.54 -34.46
CA CYS A 54 19.58 23.65 -33.84
C CYS A 54 18.17 23.81 -34.41
N SER A 55 17.45 22.68 -34.48
CA SER A 55 16.01 22.65 -34.75
C SER A 55 15.23 23.43 -33.68
N THR A 56 14.03 23.89 -34.01
CA THR A 56 13.15 24.76 -33.18
C THR A 56 12.80 24.24 -31.78
N MET A 57 13.23 23.04 -31.40
CA MET A 57 12.96 22.40 -30.11
C MET A 57 14.25 21.98 -29.39
N TYR A 58 15.42 22.41 -29.86
CA TYR A 58 16.71 22.03 -29.29
C TYR A 58 17.67 23.21 -29.20
N HIS A 59 18.56 23.17 -28.22
CA HIS A 59 19.59 24.17 -27.97
C HIS A 59 20.81 23.54 -27.28
N GLY A 60 21.83 24.34 -26.97
CA GLY A 60 23.15 23.86 -26.57
C GLY A 60 24.11 23.87 -27.77
N ASP A 61 25.42 23.78 -27.51
CA ASP A 61 26.45 23.94 -28.56
C ASP A 61 26.42 22.80 -29.57
N ARG A 62 25.82 21.65 -29.20
CA ARG A 62 25.61 20.48 -30.04
C ARG A 62 24.12 20.12 -30.20
N CYS A 63 23.21 21.03 -29.89
CA CYS A 63 21.75 20.80 -29.94
C CYS A 63 21.26 19.63 -29.07
N GLU A 64 21.97 19.35 -27.99
CA GLU A 64 21.72 18.25 -27.07
C GLU A 64 20.57 18.49 -26.10
N MET A 65 20.23 19.75 -25.84
CA MET A 65 19.22 20.13 -24.84
C MET A 65 17.87 20.42 -25.50
N ARG A 66 16.78 19.82 -25.02
CA ARG A 66 15.41 20.15 -25.48
C ARG A 66 15.00 21.55 -24.99
N GLN A 67 14.33 22.31 -25.83
CA GLN A 67 13.86 23.66 -25.54
C GLN A 67 12.59 23.60 -24.67
N GLY A 68 12.59 24.32 -23.54
CA GLY A 68 11.48 24.36 -22.57
C GLY A 68 10.31 25.23 -23.01
N VAL A 69 9.63 24.85 -24.09
CA VAL A 69 8.43 25.53 -24.59
C VAL A 69 7.17 24.78 -24.16
N CYS A 70 6.08 25.50 -23.91
CA CYS A 70 4.77 24.92 -23.66
C CYS A 70 4.25 24.19 -24.90
N THR A 71 3.96 22.90 -24.73
CA THR A 71 3.35 22.02 -25.71
C THR A 71 2.16 21.31 -25.08
N SER A 72 1.37 20.58 -25.88
CA SER A 72 0.20 19.84 -25.39
C SER A 72 0.53 18.81 -24.31
N ASN A 73 1.79 18.36 -24.23
CA ASN A 73 2.23 17.30 -23.31
C ASN A 73 3.22 17.82 -22.24
N SER A 74 3.37 19.15 -22.09
CA SER A 74 4.32 19.73 -21.13
C SER A 74 3.84 19.62 -19.68
N CYS A 75 2.52 19.55 -19.45
CA CYS A 75 1.93 19.38 -18.13
C CYS A 75 0.90 18.24 -18.18
N TYR A 76 1.00 17.29 -17.25
CA TYR A 76 0.09 16.17 -17.09
C TYR A 76 -1.17 16.57 -16.31
N ASN A 77 -2.14 15.66 -16.24
CA ASN A 77 -3.31 15.77 -15.35
C ASN A 77 -4.08 17.10 -15.45
N ALA A 78 -4.29 17.55 -16.69
CA ALA A 78 -4.93 18.82 -17.03
C ALA A 78 -4.24 20.07 -16.47
N GLY A 79 -2.96 19.96 -16.08
CA GLY A 79 -2.15 21.09 -15.64
C GLY A 79 -2.02 22.16 -16.73
N LYS A 80 -2.06 23.43 -16.32
CA LYS A 80 -1.94 24.56 -17.22
C LYS A 80 -0.47 24.92 -17.42
N CYS A 81 0.02 24.82 -18.65
CA CYS A 81 1.36 25.26 -19.01
C CYS A 81 1.42 26.79 -19.15
N ILE A 82 2.37 27.42 -18.47
CA ILE A 82 2.66 28.84 -18.55
C ILE A 82 4.09 29.03 -19.06
N GLN A 83 4.21 29.66 -20.23
CA GLN A 83 5.52 30.02 -20.77
C GLN A 83 6.13 31.17 -19.96
N ARG A 84 7.33 30.99 -19.39
CA ARG A 84 8.06 32.04 -18.68
C ARG A 84 9.07 32.74 -19.60
N ASN A 85 9.88 31.97 -20.34
CA ASN A 85 10.79 32.48 -21.36
C ASN A 85 11.15 31.38 -22.38
N VAL A 86 12.01 31.66 -23.37
CA VAL A 86 12.37 30.71 -24.46
C VAL A 86 13.04 29.40 -24.02
N ARG A 87 13.46 29.27 -22.76
CA ARG A 87 14.06 28.05 -22.19
C ARG A 87 13.27 27.45 -21.02
N LEU A 88 12.28 28.18 -20.48
CA LEU A 88 11.59 27.81 -19.26
C LEU A 88 10.07 27.94 -19.41
N TYR A 89 9.38 26.86 -19.07
CA TYR A 89 7.95 26.84 -18.79
C TYR A 89 7.71 26.40 -17.35
N GLU A 90 6.52 26.69 -16.84
CA GLU A 90 6.07 26.29 -15.52
C GLU A 90 4.67 25.68 -15.66
N CYS A 91 4.43 24.57 -14.95
CA CYS A 91 3.11 23.96 -14.89
C CYS A 91 2.38 24.43 -13.63
N VAL A 92 1.16 24.93 -13.82
CA VAL A 92 0.22 25.16 -12.72
C VAL A 92 -0.69 23.94 -12.64
N CYS A 93 -0.54 23.16 -11.58
CA CYS A 93 -1.24 21.90 -11.42
C CYS A 93 -2.71 22.09 -11.06
N SER A 94 -3.53 21.20 -11.60
CA SER A 94 -4.91 21.03 -11.16
C SER A 94 -4.94 20.58 -9.69
N THR A 95 -6.05 20.84 -9.00
CA THR A 95 -6.24 20.41 -7.62
C THR A 95 -6.00 18.89 -7.49
N GLY A 96 -5.28 18.47 -6.44
CA GLY A 96 -4.88 17.08 -6.21
C GLY A 96 -3.55 16.66 -6.85
N TYR A 97 -2.91 17.49 -7.67
CA TYR A 97 -1.64 17.11 -8.32
C TYR A 97 -0.47 18.01 -7.91
N THR A 98 0.73 17.43 -7.92
CA THR A 98 2.01 18.10 -7.64
C THR A 98 3.09 17.60 -8.60
N GLY A 99 4.31 18.10 -8.42
CA GLY A 99 5.44 17.83 -9.30
C GLY A 99 5.67 18.95 -10.32
N SER A 100 6.81 18.91 -11.00
CA SER A 100 7.24 19.97 -11.93
C SER A 100 6.40 20.03 -13.21
N GLN A 101 5.78 18.91 -13.56
CA GLN A 101 4.91 18.71 -14.71
C GLN A 101 3.51 18.22 -14.29
N CYS A 102 3.16 18.32 -13.00
CA CYS A 102 1.89 17.83 -12.45
C CYS A 102 1.69 16.31 -12.61
N GLU A 103 2.80 15.57 -12.57
CA GLU A 103 2.88 14.13 -12.79
C GLU A 103 2.53 13.30 -11.54
N GLU A 104 2.56 13.91 -10.36
CA GLU A 104 2.37 13.23 -9.09
C GLU A 104 0.96 13.52 -8.53
N ASN A 105 0.24 12.48 -8.08
CA ASN A 105 -0.93 12.67 -7.23
C ASN A 105 -0.47 13.08 -5.83
N ILE A 106 -1.13 14.05 -5.22
CA ILE A 106 -0.89 14.40 -3.83
C ILE A 106 -1.46 13.28 -2.97
N ASP A 107 -0.62 12.68 -2.11
CA ASP A 107 -1.07 11.67 -1.17
C ASP A 107 -1.95 12.30 -0.09
N ASP A 108 -3.26 12.15 -0.25
CA ASP A 108 -4.27 12.70 0.66
C ASP A 108 -4.29 11.96 2.02
N CYS A 109 -3.63 10.80 2.15
CA CYS A 109 -3.59 10.00 3.38
C CYS A 109 -2.59 10.51 4.43
N ILE A 110 -1.58 11.31 4.07
CA ILE A 110 -0.51 11.75 5.01
C ILE A 110 -1.09 12.49 6.23
N ASN A 111 -2.15 13.27 6.04
CA ASN A 111 -2.81 14.03 7.10
C ASN A 111 -4.18 13.49 7.50
N HIS A 112 -4.68 12.49 6.78
CA HIS A 112 -6.02 11.96 6.96
C HIS A 112 -5.98 10.52 7.45
N LYS A 113 -6.09 10.35 8.76
CA LYS A 113 -6.02 9.02 9.40
C LYS A 113 -7.41 8.42 9.57
N CYS A 114 -7.54 7.19 9.09
CA CYS A 114 -8.65 6.30 9.42
C CYS A 114 -8.54 5.83 10.87
N GLN A 115 -9.67 5.71 11.56
CA GLN A 115 -9.72 5.27 12.95
C GLN A 115 -9.82 3.74 13.05
N ASN A 116 -9.63 3.22 14.27
CA ASN A 116 -9.87 1.81 14.63
C ASN A 116 -9.17 0.77 13.73
N GLY A 117 -7.97 1.12 13.26
CA GLY A 117 -7.16 0.24 12.42
C GLY A 117 -7.59 0.19 10.95
N GLY A 118 -8.48 1.08 10.51
CA GLY A 118 -8.83 1.24 9.10
C GLY A 118 -7.62 1.67 8.25
N SER A 119 -7.60 1.23 7.00
CA SER A 119 -6.56 1.57 6.03
C SER A 119 -7.00 2.78 5.19
N CYS A 120 -6.13 3.77 5.05
CA CYS A 120 -6.38 4.90 4.16
C CYS A 120 -6.09 4.52 2.71
N LYS A 121 -6.94 4.98 1.81
CA LYS A 121 -6.79 4.87 0.36
C LYS A 121 -6.79 6.27 -0.23
N ASP A 122 -5.70 6.58 -0.92
CA ASP A 122 -5.53 7.80 -1.70
C ASP A 122 -6.52 7.78 -2.88
N ASP A 123 -7.29 8.86 -3.02
CA ASP A 123 -8.18 9.10 -4.14
C ASP A 123 -7.77 10.42 -4.83
N LEU A 124 -8.56 10.94 -5.78
CA LEU A 124 -8.22 12.17 -6.48
C LEU A 124 -8.67 13.40 -5.68
N ASN A 125 -7.72 14.08 -5.05
CA ASN A 125 -7.98 15.26 -4.22
C ASN A 125 -8.97 14.96 -3.06
N ASP A 126 -8.93 13.73 -2.58
CA ASP A 126 -9.74 13.22 -1.47
C ASP A 126 -9.14 11.89 -0.98
N TYR A 127 -9.66 11.36 0.11
CA TYR A 127 -9.27 10.07 0.64
C TYR A 127 -10.48 9.25 1.07
N SER A 128 -10.34 7.93 1.00
CA SER A 128 -11.32 7.00 1.56
C SER A 128 -10.70 6.07 2.59
N CYS A 129 -11.52 5.65 3.56
CA CYS A 129 -11.10 4.69 4.57
C CYS A 129 -11.72 3.32 4.32
N GLN A 130 -10.87 2.30 4.24
CA GLN A 130 -11.29 0.91 4.29
C GLN A 130 -11.34 0.46 5.75
N CYS A 131 -12.56 0.26 6.26
CA CYS A 131 -12.78 -0.12 7.65
C CYS A 131 -12.49 -1.60 7.91
N THR A 132 -11.99 -1.87 9.11
CA THR A 132 -11.87 -3.23 9.64
C THR A 132 -13.25 -3.76 10.04
N THR A 133 -13.36 -5.08 10.20
CA THR A 133 -14.58 -5.72 10.70
C THR A 133 -15.02 -5.10 12.03
N GLY A 134 -16.32 -4.82 12.16
CA GLY A 134 -16.91 -4.19 13.37
C GLY A 134 -16.93 -2.66 13.33
N TRP A 135 -16.36 -2.01 12.31
CA TRP A 135 -16.34 -0.55 12.19
C TRP A 135 -16.92 -0.06 10.87
N GLN A 136 -17.54 1.10 10.91
CA GLN A 136 -18.20 1.75 9.77
C GLN A 136 -18.05 3.28 9.81
N GLY A 137 -18.61 3.92 8.78
CA GLY A 137 -18.52 5.35 8.57
C GLY A 137 -17.27 5.76 7.78
N TRP A 138 -17.28 6.98 7.28
CA TRP A 138 -16.26 7.50 6.37
C TRP A 138 -14.82 7.50 6.95
N ARG A 139 -14.69 7.58 8.28
CA ARG A 139 -13.42 7.52 9.03
C ARG A 139 -13.25 6.22 9.83
N CYS A 140 -14.15 5.24 9.67
CA CYS A 140 -14.19 4.03 10.49
C CYS A 140 -14.33 4.32 12.00
N SER A 141 -14.97 5.44 12.33
CA SER A 141 -15.13 5.92 13.71
C SER A 141 -16.39 5.38 14.39
N HIS A 142 -17.31 4.79 13.63
CA HIS A 142 -18.58 4.33 14.15
C HIS A 142 -18.53 2.83 14.34
N ASP A 143 -18.87 2.39 15.54
CA ASP A 143 -19.04 0.99 15.88
C ASP A 143 -20.24 0.41 15.10
N ILE A 144 -20.13 -0.85 14.67
CA ILE A 144 -21.25 -1.61 14.12
C ILE A 144 -21.92 -2.32 15.29
N ASP A 145 -23.19 -2.05 15.53
CA ASP A 145 -23.95 -2.83 16.51
C ASP A 145 -24.37 -4.17 15.90
N GLU A 146 -23.56 -5.22 16.08
CA GLU A 146 -23.90 -6.54 15.55
C GLU A 146 -25.16 -7.11 16.21
N CYS A 147 -25.55 -6.64 17.40
CA CYS A 147 -26.76 -7.14 18.06
C CYS A 147 -28.06 -6.73 17.35
N GLN A 148 -28.01 -5.79 16.41
CA GLN A 148 -29.14 -5.50 15.52
C GLN A 148 -29.32 -6.57 14.42
N LEU A 149 -28.33 -7.44 14.22
CA LEU A 149 -28.40 -8.51 13.25
C LEU A 149 -29.13 -9.73 13.85
N PRO A 150 -30.10 -10.32 13.12
CA PRO A 150 -30.86 -11.44 13.64
C PRO A 150 -30.00 -12.70 13.80
N GLY A 151 -30.19 -13.41 14.91
CA GLY A 151 -29.61 -14.74 15.14
C GLY A 151 -28.10 -14.75 15.36
N ILE A 152 -27.52 -13.63 15.82
CA ILE A 152 -26.11 -13.55 16.25
C ILE A 152 -25.85 -14.50 17.42
N CYS A 153 -26.60 -14.36 18.52
CA CYS A 153 -26.58 -15.33 19.61
C CYS A 153 -27.63 -16.42 19.36
N LYS A 154 -27.23 -17.68 19.49
CA LYS A 154 -28.08 -18.86 19.34
C LYS A 154 -28.69 -19.26 20.68
N ASN A 155 -29.68 -20.15 20.62
CA ASN A 155 -30.24 -20.84 21.77
C ASN A 155 -30.71 -19.92 22.92
N GLY A 156 -31.30 -18.77 22.57
CA GLY A 156 -31.81 -17.81 23.56
C GLY A 156 -30.73 -16.96 24.25
N GLY A 157 -29.48 -17.00 23.79
CA GLY A 157 -28.42 -16.15 24.30
C GLY A 157 -28.72 -14.64 24.11
N THR A 158 -28.30 -13.83 25.08
CA THR A 158 -28.44 -12.37 25.03
C THR A 158 -27.21 -11.75 24.37
N CYS A 159 -27.41 -10.92 23.36
CA CYS A 159 -26.32 -10.21 22.70
C CYS A 159 -25.94 -8.94 23.47
N GLN A 160 -24.64 -8.69 23.58
CA GLN A 160 -24.07 -7.44 24.10
C GLN A 160 -23.10 -6.88 23.07
N ASN A 161 -23.39 -5.66 22.61
CA ASN A 161 -22.53 -4.96 21.68
C ASN A 161 -21.25 -4.47 22.39
N THR A 162 -20.12 -4.49 21.68
CA THR A 162 -18.82 -4.05 22.19
C THR A 162 -18.08 -3.25 21.11
N PRO A 163 -17.12 -2.38 21.47
CA PRO A 163 -16.38 -1.64 20.45
C PRO A 163 -15.63 -2.58 19.48
N GLY A 164 -16.04 -2.59 18.21
CA GLY A 164 -15.49 -3.39 17.13
C GLY A 164 -15.96 -4.86 17.12
N GLY A 165 -17.05 -5.20 17.81
CA GLY A 165 -17.59 -6.56 17.80
C GLY A 165 -18.67 -6.81 18.84
N TYR A 166 -18.93 -8.06 19.19
CA TYR A 166 -20.00 -8.41 20.13
C TYR A 166 -19.62 -9.56 21.05
N LYS A 167 -20.41 -9.72 22.11
CA LYS A 167 -20.35 -10.84 23.03
C LYS A 167 -21.74 -11.43 23.26
N CYS A 168 -21.85 -12.75 23.14
CA CYS A 168 -23.06 -13.46 23.55
C CYS A 168 -22.96 -13.92 25.00
N VAL A 169 -23.97 -13.60 25.80
CA VAL A 169 -24.18 -14.16 27.13
C VAL A 169 -25.13 -15.34 27.00
N CYS A 170 -24.59 -16.54 27.16
CA CYS A 170 -25.33 -17.77 26.99
C CYS A 170 -26.24 -18.05 28.19
N VAL A 171 -27.41 -18.62 27.90
CA VAL A 171 -28.26 -19.21 28.93
C VAL A 171 -27.60 -20.47 29.47
N ASN A 172 -27.96 -20.88 30.68
CA ASN A 172 -27.40 -22.08 31.30
C ASN A 172 -27.62 -23.31 30.40
N GLY A 173 -26.61 -24.16 30.27
CA GLY A 173 -26.59 -25.30 29.35
C GLY A 173 -26.01 -25.01 27.96
N TYR A 174 -25.72 -23.77 27.58
CA TYR A 174 -25.04 -23.48 26.31
C TYR A 174 -23.67 -22.81 26.50
N THR A 175 -22.79 -23.06 25.53
CA THR A 175 -21.43 -22.50 25.45
C THR A 175 -21.07 -22.19 23.99
N GLY A 176 -19.87 -21.65 23.77
CA GLY A 176 -19.40 -21.16 22.48
C GLY A 176 -19.55 -19.64 22.34
N THR A 177 -18.91 -19.08 21.31
CA THR A 177 -18.88 -17.61 21.09
C THR A 177 -20.24 -17.03 20.76
N ARG A 178 -21.13 -17.85 20.21
CA ARG A 178 -22.50 -17.53 19.81
C ARG A 178 -23.51 -18.40 20.54
N CYS A 179 -23.12 -19.07 21.64
CA CYS A 179 -23.98 -20.00 22.38
C CYS A 179 -24.51 -21.17 21.54
N GLU A 180 -23.73 -21.58 20.54
CA GLU A 180 -24.09 -22.58 19.54
C GLU A 180 -23.93 -24.02 20.03
N THR A 181 -23.18 -24.24 21.11
CA THR A 181 -22.81 -25.57 21.59
C THR A 181 -23.59 -25.89 22.86
N ASP A 182 -24.26 -27.04 22.88
CA ASP A 182 -24.83 -27.61 24.11
C ASP A 182 -23.70 -28.05 25.03
N LYS A 183 -23.74 -27.61 26.28
CA LYS A 183 -22.68 -27.89 27.26
C LYS A 183 -22.94 -29.29 27.81
N ASN A 184 -21.90 -30.12 27.80
CA ASN A 184 -22.01 -31.46 28.39
C ASN A 184 -21.80 -31.35 29.90
N GLU A 185 -22.88 -31.36 30.66
CA GLU A 185 -22.84 -31.34 32.12
C GLU A 185 -22.25 -32.62 32.73
N CYS A 186 -22.18 -33.70 31.95
CA CYS A 186 -21.57 -34.97 32.35
C CYS A 186 -20.04 -35.02 32.18
N HIS A 187 -19.36 -33.97 31.71
CA HIS A 187 -17.90 -33.97 31.56
C HIS A 187 -17.18 -33.18 32.68
N PRO A 188 -16.15 -33.73 33.36
CA PRO A 188 -15.52 -35.03 33.12
C PRO A 188 -16.25 -36.26 33.69
N ASN A 189 -17.09 -36.09 34.72
CA ASN A 189 -18.14 -36.99 35.21
C ASN A 189 -18.52 -36.52 36.62
N PRO A 190 -19.67 -35.87 36.81
CA PRO A 190 -20.11 -35.42 38.14
C PRO A 190 -20.69 -36.55 39.00
N CYS A 191 -21.05 -37.69 38.39
CA CYS A 191 -21.72 -38.79 39.06
C CYS A 191 -20.73 -39.69 39.82
N GLN A 192 -21.07 -39.99 41.07
CA GLN A 192 -20.28 -40.87 41.94
C GLN A 192 -20.70 -42.35 41.79
N ASN A 193 -19.95 -43.26 42.42
CA ASN A 193 -20.29 -44.69 42.53
C ASN A 193 -20.55 -45.41 41.19
N LYS A 194 -19.89 -44.97 40.12
CA LYS A 194 -20.07 -45.51 38.75
C LYS A 194 -21.51 -45.38 38.24
N ALA A 195 -22.28 -44.40 38.73
CA ALA A 195 -23.59 -44.09 38.17
C ALA A 195 -23.47 -43.57 36.73
N THR A 196 -24.47 -43.90 35.90
CA THR A 196 -24.56 -43.41 34.52
C THR A 196 -25.05 -41.97 34.54
N CYS A 197 -24.26 -41.05 33.97
CA CYS A 197 -24.68 -39.66 33.84
C CYS A 197 -25.55 -39.47 32.60
N LEU A 198 -26.69 -38.80 32.75
CA LEU A 198 -27.53 -38.29 31.67
C LEU A 198 -27.33 -36.79 31.55
N ASP A 199 -26.94 -36.37 30.35
CA ASP A 199 -26.79 -34.97 29.98
C ASP A 199 -28.18 -34.36 29.77
N LEU A 200 -28.47 -33.26 30.48
CA LEU A 200 -29.73 -32.52 30.37
C LEU A 200 -29.41 -31.05 30.09
N LEU A 201 -30.34 -30.30 29.51
CA LEU A 201 -30.05 -28.92 29.18
C LEU A 201 -29.82 -28.06 30.43
N GLY A 202 -28.55 -27.73 30.70
CA GLY A 202 -28.13 -26.91 31.85
C GLY A 202 -28.08 -27.64 33.18
N ASP A 203 -28.19 -28.98 33.18
CA ASP A 203 -28.16 -29.82 34.36
C ASP A 203 -27.73 -31.26 34.01
N PHE A 204 -27.59 -32.14 35.00
CA PHE A 204 -27.33 -33.57 34.76
C PHE A 204 -28.13 -34.44 35.72
N LYS A 205 -28.41 -35.68 35.29
CA LYS A 205 -29.04 -36.69 36.15
C LYS A 205 -28.19 -37.94 36.27
N CYS A 206 -27.87 -38.34 37.51
CA CYS A 206 -27.16 -39.59 37.77
C CYS A 206 -28.15 -40.75 37.95
N LEU A 207 -28.03 -41.77 37.10
CA LEU A 207 -28.77 -43.02 37.21
C LEU A 207 -27.93 -44.10 37.90
N CYS A 208 -28.43 -44.59 39.03
CA CYS A 208 -27.83 -45.71 39.74
C CYS A 208 -28.19 -47.03 39.04
N LEU A 209 -27.19 -47.90 38.83
CA LEU A 209 -27.44 -49.25 38.33
C LEU A 209 -28.25 -50.06 39.37
N PRO A 210 -29.20 -50.91 38.96
CA PRO A 210 -29.99 -51.78 39.85
C PRO A 210 -29.18 -52.77 40.71
N GLY A 211 -27.85 -52.80 40.60
CA GLY A 211 -26.97 -53.70 41.34
C GLY A 211 -26.44 -53.19 42.68
N ASN A 212 -26.48 -51.87 42.96
CA ASN A 212 -26.01 -51.34 44.24
C ASN A 212 -27.05 -51.45 45.37
N LEU A 213 -28.23 -52.00 45.10
CA LEU A 213 -29.21 -52.36 46.13
C LEU A 213 -28.67 -53.43 47.10
N TRP A 214 -27.69 -54.23 46.67
CA TRP A 214 -27.09 -55.27 47.52
C TRP A 214 -26.12 -54.72 48.59
N LEU A 215 -25.57 -53.50 48.41
CA LEU A 215 -24.70 -52.88 49.42
C LEU A 215 -25.47 -52.05 50.46
N LEU A 216 -26.72 -51.68 50.19
CA LEU A 216 -27.55 -50.90 51.11
C LEU A 216 -28.41 -51.76 52.06
N LEU A 217 -28.54 -53.07 51.82
CA LEU A 217 -29.28 -53.97 52.70
C LEU A 217 -28.52 -54.39 53.98
N HIS A 218 -27.22 -54.04 54.12
CA HIS A 218 -26.46 -54.33 55.35
C HIS A 218 -26.20 -53.13 56.26
N GLN A 219 -26.58 -51.91 55.87
CA GLN A 219 -26.48 -50.75 56.76
C GLN A 219 -27.82 -50.01 56.74
N GLY A 220 -28.75 -50.45 57.60
CA GLY A 220 -30.14 -50.01 57.66
C GLY A 220 -30.38 -48.50 57.72
N TRP A 221 -30.31 -47.84 56.56
CA TRP A 221 -30.63 -46.44 56.37
C TRP A 221 -31.77 -46.34 55.37
N ASN A 222 -32.94 -45.98 55.91
CA ASN A 222 -34.20 -45.80 55.22
C ASN A 222 -34.18 -44.43 54.54
N TRP A 223 -33.91 -44.37 53.23
CA TRP A 223 -34.08 -43.13 52.46
C TRP A 223 -34.78 -43.38 51.14
N ALA A 224 -35.75 -42.52 50.91
CA ALA A 224 -36.71 -42.55 49.83
C ALA A 224 -36.05 -42.60 48.45
N LEU A 225 -36.63 -43.43 47.60
CA LEU A 225 -36.66 -43.24 46.16
C LEU A 225 -37.24 -41.84 45.89
N ASP A 226 -36.41 -40.85 45.61
CA ASP A 226 -36.90 -39.65 44.94
C ASP A 226 -36.72 -39.82 43.44
N VAL A 227 -37.77 -40.37 42.83
CA VAL A 227 -38.03 -40.23 41.41
C VAL A 227 -38.89 -38.98 41.26
N ARG A 228 -38.23 -37.83 41.15
CA ARG A 228 -38.74 -36.67 40.42
C ARG A 228 -37.69 -36.20 39.42
#